data_AF-A0A2A2SAU2-F1
#
_entry.id   AF-A0A2A2SAU2-F1
#
_cell.length_a   1.000
_cell.length_b   1.000
_cell.length_c   1.000
_cell.angle_alpha   90.00
_cell.angle_beta   90.00
_cell.angle_gamma   90.00
#
_symmetry.space_group_name_H-M   'P 1'
#
loop_
_entity.id
_entity.type
_entity.pdbx_description
1 polymer ?
#
loop_
_entity_poly.entity_id
_entity_poly.type
_entity_poly.pdbx_seq_one_letter_code
_entity_poly.pdbx_strand_id
1 'polypeptide(L)'
;MRIFTIGYEGATQAELIAALHAARVEILADIRAVPLSRRPGFSKNVLANGLCDAGIDYVGLKALGTPTEGREAARRGDHATLARVYAGQLELPDAMAQGAQLLALAAERRTALLCFEREPAGCHRSLLIEALMPEATVTHLFP
;
A
#
# COMPACT_ATOMS: atom_id res chain seq x y z
N MET A 1 -16.06 -7.03 3.37
CA MET A 1 -14.93 -7.00 2.40
C MET A 1 -13.64 -7.41 3.13
N ARG A 2 -12.67 -8.02 2.44
CA ARG A 2 -11.37 -8.39 3.03
C ARG A 2 -10.25 -7.70 2.28
N ILE A 3 -9.29 -7.14 3.01
CA ILE A 3 -8.12 -6.48 2.44
C ILE A 3 -6.84 -7.00 3.10
N PHE A 4 -5.79 -7.18 2.30
CA PHE A 4 -4.46 -7.50 2.80
C PHE A 4 -3.60 -6.25 2.85
N THR A 5 -2.59 -6.25 3.69
CA THR A 5 -1.58 -5.20 3.67
C THR A 5 -0.20 -5.81 3.80
N ILE A 6 0.79 -5.17 3.19
CA ILE A 6 2.17 -5.64 3.24
C ILE A 6 3.15 -4.47 3.16
N GLY A 7 4.23 -4.56 3.93
CA GLY A 7 5.28 -3.55 4.01
C GLY A 7 6.62 -4.20 3.73
N TYR A 8 7.47 -3.54 2.94
CA TYR A 8 8.72 -4.17 2.45
C TYR A 8 9.99 -3.70 3.17
N GLU A 9 9.87 -2.86 4.19
CA GLU A 9 10.98 -2.59 5.09
C GLU A 9 11.47 -3.89 5.74
N GLY A 10 12.79 -4.05 5.81
CA GLY A 10 13.43 -5.31 6.20
C GLY A 10 13.48 -6.38 5.09
N ALA A 11 12.51 -6.46 4.19
CA ALA A 11 12.37 -7.58 3.25
C ALA A 11 13.04 -7.43 1.87
N THR A 12 13.31 -8.57 1.25
CA THR A 12 13.65 -8.76 -0.16
C THR A 12 12.39 -8.88 -1.02
N GLN A 13 12.53 -8.69 -2.33
CA GLN A 13 11.42 -8.88 -3.27
C GLN A 13 10.89 -10.32 -3.26
N ALA A 14 11.78 -11.31 -3.11
CA ALA A 14 11.41 -12.72 -3.05
C ALA A 14 10.55 -13.05 -1.81
N GLU A 15 10.93 -12.54 -0.64
CA GLU A 15 10.15 -12.69 0.60
C GLU A 15 8.76 -12.04 0.47
N LEU A 16 8.69 -10.84 -0.12
CA LEU A 16 7.42 -10.18 -0.41
C LEU A 16 6.52 -11.04 -1.31
N ILE A 17 7.04 -11.53 -2.44
CA ILE A 17 6.29 -12.37 -3.38
C ILE A 17 5.84 -13.67 -2.71
N ALA A 18 6.69 -14.30 -1.90
CA ALA A 18 6.35 -15.52 -1.17
C ALA A 18 5.21 -15.30 -0.16
N ALA A 19 5.24 -14.19 0.59
CA ALA A 19 4.17 -13.83 1.52
C ALA A 19 2.83 -13.58 0.80
N LEU A 20 2.86 -12.89 -0.34
CA LEU A 20 1.68 -12.65 -1.17
C LEU A 20 1.09 -13.96 -1.72
N HIS A 21 1.93 -14.88 -2.19
CA HIS A 21 1.50 -16.20 -2.65
C HIS A 21 0.87 -17.05 -1.55
N ALA A 22 1.49 -17.10 -0.36
CA ALA A 22 0.96 -17.84 0.77
C ALA A 22 -0.44 -17.33 1.15
N ALA A 23 -0.66 -16.02 1.04
CA ALA A 23 -1.95 -15.37 1.25
C ALA A 23 -2.87 -15.43 0.02
N ARG A 24 -2.44 -16.04 -1.10
CA ARG A 24 -3.17 -16.08 -2.39
C ARG A 24 -3.63 -14.68 -2.82
N VAL A 25 -2.78 -13.68 -2.65
CA VAL A 25 -3.05 -12.34 -3.17
C VAL A 25 -2.95 -12.37 -4.68
N GLU A 26 -3.92 -11.75 -5.33
CA GLU A 26 -4.02 -11.68 -6.78
C GLU A 26 -3.58 -10.32 -7.32
N ILE A 27 -3.74 -9.26 -6.52
CA ILE A 27 -3.40 -7.88 -6.89
C ILE A 27 -2.58 -7.23 -5.78
N LEU A 28 -1.44 -6.65 -6.12
CA LEU A 28 -0.70 -5.72 -5.27
C LEU A 28 -1.03 -4.28 -5.69
N ALA A 29 -1.74 -3.57 -4.82
CA ALA A 29 -2.03 -2.15 -4.94
C ALA A 29 -0.88 -1.34 -4.30
N ASP A 30 -0.02 -0.76 -5.14
CA ASP A 30 1.06 0.12 -4.71
C ASP A 30 0.54 1.53 -4.47
N ILE A 31 0.36 1.85 -3.18
CA ILE A 31 -0.14 3.16 -2.72
C ILE A 31 1.00 4.13 -2.41
N ARG A 32 2.24 3.88 -2.87
CA ARG A 32 3.34 4.83 -2.69
C ARG A 32 3.16 6.04 -3.61
N ALA A 33 3.21 7.24 -3.04
CA ALA A 33 3.23 8.49 -3.83
C ALA A 33 4.44 8.51 -4.79
N VAL A 34 5.57 7.97 -4.33
CA VAL A 34 6.81 7.85 -5.11
C VAL A 34 7.25 6.37 -5.09
N PRO A 35 6.90 5.55 -6.11
CA PRO A 35 7.28 4.15 -6.17
C PRO A 35 8.72 3.95 -6.70
N LEU A 36 9.64 4.74 -6.14
CA LEU A 36 11.08 4.62 -6.31
C LEU A 36 11.65 4.09 -5.00
N SER A 37 12.53 3.09 -5.07
CA SER A 37 13.14 2.52 -3.88
C SER A 37 14.62 2.23 -4.13
N ARG A 38 15.44 2.52 -3.12
CA ARG A 38 16.84 2.09 -3.06
C ARG A 38 16.99 0.62 -2.66
N ARG A 39 15.92 0.01 -2.15
CA ARG A 39 15.91 -1.43 -1.86
C ARG A 39 15.82 -2.21 -3.17
N PRO A 40 16.75 -3.14 -3.45
CA PRO A 40 16.72 -3.95 -4.66
C PRO A 40 15.35 -4.61 -4.87
N GLY A 41 14.86 -4.57 -6.11
CA GLY A 41 13.58 -5.18 -6.47
C GLY A 41 12.31 -4.32 -6.24
N PHE A 42 12.40 -3.19 -5.52
CA PHE A 42 11.21 -2.42 -5.11
C PHE A 42 10.94 -1.14 -5.90
N SER A 43 11.74 -0.84 -6.93
CA SER A 43 11.39 0.21 -7.89
C SER A 43 10.29 -0.27 -8.83
N LYS A 44 9.31 0.59 -9.14
CA LYS A 44 8.05 0.26 -9.85
C LYS A 44 8.18 -0.86 -10.88
N ASN A 45 9.00 -0.66 -11.92
CA ASN A 45 9.03 -1.58 -13.06
C ASN A 45 9.64 -2.94 -12.68
N VAL A 46 10.66 -2.96 -11.82
CA VAL A 46 11.28 -4.21 -11.34
C VAL A 46 10.30 -4.98 -10.46
N LEU A 47 9.58 -4.26 -9.59
CA LEU A 47 8.56 -4.85 -8.73
C LEU A 47 7.41 -5.44 -9.57
N ALA A 48 6.87 -4.66 -10.49
CA ALA A 48 5.77 -5.08 -11.36
C ALA A 48 6.13 -6.30 -12.21
N ASN A 49 7.34 -6.34 -12.78
CA ASN A 49 7.80 -7.50 -13.55
C ASN A 49 7.91 -8.76 -12.68
N GLY A 50 8.54 -8.68 -11.51
CA GLY A 50 8.66 -9.83 -10.62
C GLY A 50 7.31 -10.33 -10.09
N LEU A 51 6.33 -9.44 -9.89
CA LEU A 51 4.95 -9.83 -9.55
C LEU A 51 4.25 -10.50 -10.73
N CYS A 52 4.44 -9.98 -11.95
CA CYS A 52 3.87 -10.56 -13.16
C CYS A 52 4.39 -11.98 -13.41
N ASP A 53 5.70 -12.21 -13.24
CA ASP A 53 6.32 -13.54 -13.33
C ASP A 53 5.74 -14.52 -12.27
N ALA A 54 5.30 -13.98 -11.14
CA ALA A 54 4.62 -14.69 -10.06
C ALA A 54 3.09 -14.79 -10.27
N GLY A 55 2.53 -14.27 -11.36
CA GLY A 55 1.08 -14.28 -11.60
C GLY A 55 0.27 -13.37 -10.68
N ILE A 56 0.90 -12.33 -10.12
CA ILE A 56 0.27 -11.30 -9.29
C ILE A 56 0.21 -10.00 -10.08
N ASP A 57 -0.97 -9.40 -10.19
CA ASP A 57 -1.12 -8.14 -10.89
C ASP A 57 -0.61 -6.98 -10.04
N TYR A 58 -0.03 -5.98 -10.71
CA TYR A 58 0.44 -4.75 -10.07
C TYR A 58 -0.42 -3.56 -10.51
N VAL A 59 -0.94 -2.81 -9.54
CA VAL A 59 -1.69 -1.56 -9.79
C VAL A 59 -1.06 -0.42 -8.99
N GLY A 60 -0.65 0.65 -9.68
CA GLY A 60 -0.10 1.83 -9.03
C GLY A 60 -1.19 2.86 -8.71
N LEU A 61 -1.42 3.12 -7.42
CA LEU A 61 -2.42 4.06 -6.90
C LEU A 61 -1.72 5.22 -6.19
N LYS A 62 -0.88 5.95 -6.92
CA LYS A 62 -0.01 7.01 -6.37
C LYS A 62 -0.77 8.15 -5.69
N ALA A 63 -2.00 8.44 -6.11
CA ALA A 63 -2.83 9.49 -5.52
C ALA A 63 -3.31 9.11 -4.11
N LEU A 64 -3.28 7.81 -3.77
CA LEU A 64 -3.48 7.32 -2.40
C LEU A 64 -2.19 7.35 -1.56
N GLY A 65 -1.10 7.89 -2.09
CA GLY A 65 0.16 7.97 -1.36
C GLY A 65 0.28 9.19 -0.47
N THR A 66 1.13 9.08 0.55
CA THR A 66 1.36 10.17 1.49
C THR A 66 2.11 11.34 0.84
N PRO A 67 1.65 12.59 0.98
CA PRO A 67 2.38 13.80 0.55
C PRO A 67 3.75 13.93 1.21
N THR A 68 4.60 14.82 0.68
CA THR A 68 5.97 15.03 1.22
C THR A 68 5.95 15.39 2.70
N GLU A 69 5.12 16.34 3.11
CA GLU A 69 4.99 16.74 4.52
C GLU A 69 4.62 15.54 5.41
N GLY A 70 3.65 14.72 5.00
CA GLY A 70 3.23 13.53 5.74
C GLY A 70 4.33 12.47 5.81
N ARG A 71 5.11 12.28 4.73
CA ARG A 71 6.26 11.36 4.75
C ARG A 71 7.35 11.82 5.71
N GLU A 72 7.63 13.12 5.76
CA GLU A 72 8.58 13.66 6.74
C GLU A 72 8.06 13.52 8.18
N ALA A 73 6.76 13.71 8.40
CA ALA A 73 6.13 13.49 9.70
C ALA A 73 6.25 12.03 10.15
N ALA A 74 5.93 11.08 9.25
CA ALA A 74 6.07 9.64 9.51
C ALA A 74 7.51 9.27 9.92
N ARG A 75 8.52 9.79 9.23
CA ARG A 75 9.94 9.54 9.56
C ARG A 75 10.35 10.06 10.94
N ARG A 76 9.71 11.12 11.43
CA ARG A 76 9.95 11.67 12.78
C ARG A 76 9.10 11.01 13.87
N GLY A 77 8.22 10.06 13.51
CA GLY A 77 7.24 9.49 14.44
C GLY A 77 6.09 10.44 14.79
N ASP A 78 5.89 11.51 14.02
CA ASP A 78 4.80 12.46 14.21
C ASP A 78 3.52 11.97 13.51
N HIS A 79 2.87 10.99 14.14
CA HIS A 79 1.67 10.35 13.61
C HIS A 79 0.47 11.30 13.53
N ALA A 80 0.41 12.32 14.41
CA ALA A 80 -0.67 13.31 14.40
C ALA A 80 -0.62 14.19 13.14
N THR A 81 0.57 14.71 12.81
CA THR A 81 0.78 15.47 11.57
C THR A 81 0.57 14.59 10.33
N LEU A 82 1.06 13.33 10.35
CA LEU A 82 0.81 12.38 9.27
C LEU A 82 -0.71 12.22 9.01
N ALA A 83 -1.49 11.96 10.07
CA ALA A 83 -2.93 11.76 9.95
C ALA A 83 -3.64 12.99 9.36
N ARG A 84 -3.34 14.19 9.87
CA ARG A 84 -3.92 15.44 9.37
C ARG A 84 -3.59 15.68 7.89
N VAL A 85 -2.32 15.55 7.51
CA VAL A 85 -1.88 15.79 6.12
C VAL A 85 -2.48 14.74 5.18
N TYR A 86 -2.54 13.49 5.62
CA TYR A 86 -3.05 12.41 4.80
C TYR A 86 -4.58 12.49 4.63
N ALA A 87 -5.33 12.93 5.64
CA ALA A 87 -6.76 13.21 5.51
C ALA A 87 -7.03 14.21 4.37
N GLY A 88 -6.30 15.33 4.34
CA GLY A 88 -6.42 16.31 3.25
C GLY A 88 -6.00 15.78 1.88
N GLN A 89 -5.06 14.84 1.82
CA GLN A 89 -4.70 14.16 0.56
C GLN A 89 -5.87 13.35 0.00
N LEU A 90 -6.63 12.66 0.86
CA LEU A 90 -7.75 11.80 0.45
C LEU A 90 -8.97 12.59 -0.05
N GLU A 91 -9.04 13.89 0.22
CA GLU A 91 -10.07 14.80 -0.29
C GLU A 91 -9.81 15.27 -1.73
N LEU A 92 -8.62 15.00 -2.29
CA LEU A 92 -8.29 15.40 -3.65
C LEU A 92 -9.03 14.55 -4.69
N PRO A 93 -9.50 15.13 -5.82
CA PRO A 93 -10.26 14.40 -6.84
C PRO A 93 -9.57 13.12 -7.35
N ASP A 94 -8.26 13.17 -7.58
CA ASP A 94 -7.47 12.01 -8.02
C ASP A 94 -7.40 10.91 -6.96
N ALA A 95 -7.34 11.29 -5.68
CA ALA A 95 -7.34 10.34 -4.57
C ALA A 95 -8.71 9.69 -4.42
N MET A 96 -9.80 10.46 -4.55
CA MET A 96 -11.16 9.92 -4.56
C MET A 96 -11.37 8.91 -5.70
N ALA A 97 -10.91 9.25 -6.91
CA ALA A 97 -11.01 8.37 -8.07
C ALA A 97 -10.22 7.05 -7.87
N GLN A 98 -8.98 7.14 -7.39
CA GLN A 98 -8.17 5.95 -7.10
C GLN A 98 -8.67 5.17 -5.89
N GLY A 99 -9.31 5.83 -4.92
CA GLY A 99 -9.98 5.20 -3.79
C GLY A 99 -11.16 4.35 -4.25
N ALA A 100 -11.99 4.89 -5.16
CA ALA A 100 -13.06 4.13 -5.79
C ALA A 100 -12.53 2.94 -6.60
N GLN A 101 -11.43 3.13 -7.35
CA GLN A 101 -10.76 2.04 -8.06
C GLN A 101 -10.28 0.95 -7.09
N LEU A 102 -9.65 1.33 -5.97
CA LEU A 102 -9.20 0.37 -4.96
C LEU A 102 -10.35 -0.44 -4.38
N LEU A 103 -11.47 0.22 -4.06
CA LEU A 103 -12.67 -0.43 -3.54
C LEU A 103 -13.23 -1.46 -4.54
N ALA A 104 -13.29 -1.11 -5.82
CA ALA A 104 -13.73 -2.04 -6.87
C ALA A 104 -12.81 -3.26 -6.97
N LEU A 105 -11.48 -3.05 -6.99
CA LEU A 105 -10.51 -4.14 -7.04
C LEU A 105 -10.61 -5.08 -5.82
N ALA A 106 -10.72 -4.51 -4.62
CA ALA A 106 -10.83 -5.27 -3.38
C ALA A 106 -12.17 -6.00 -3.20
N ALA A 107 -13.21 -5.58 -3.90
CA ALA A 107 -14.50 -6.26 -3.93
C ALA A 107 -14.48 -7.53 -4.78
N GLU A 108 -13.68 -7.56 -5.85
CA GLU A 108 -13.63 -8.66 -6.81
C GLU A 108 -12.49 -9.64 -6.57
N ARG A 109 -11.31 -9.14 -6.17
CA ARG A 109 -10.06 -9.91 -6.12
C ARG A 109 -9.30 -9.68 -4.83
N ARG A 110 -8.55 -10.70 -4.40
CA ARG A 110 -7.73 -10.63 -3.18
C ARG A 110 -6.61 -9.61 -3.36
N THR A 111 -6.80 -8.43 -2.78
CA THR A 111 -5.93 -7.27 -2.99
C THR A 111 -5.10 -6.98 -1.75
N ALA A 112 -3.80 -6.70 -1.93
CA ALA A 112 -2.90 -6.25 -0.87
C ALA A 112 -2.43 -4.81 -1.09
N LEU A 113 -2.51 -3.97 -0.05
CA LEU A 113 -1.93 -2.62 -0.05
C LEU A 113 -0.44 -2.67 0.28
N LEU A 114 0.39 -2.04 -0.54
CA LEU A 114 1.84 -1.95 -0.34
C LEU A 114 2.25 -0.57 0.19
N CYS A 115 2.88 -0.51 1.37
CA CYS A 115 3.65 0.65 1.85
C CYS A 115 5.13 0.29 2.08
N PHE A 116 5.95 1.26 2.48
CA PHE A 116 7.35 0.99 2.84
C PHE A 116 7.42 0.30 4.20
N GLU A 117 6.75 0.88 5.19
CA GLU A 117 6.84 0.56 6.61
C GLU A 117 6.42 -0.89 6.88
N ARG A 118 7.26 -1.64 7.58
CA ARG A 118 6.95 -3.04 7.93
C ARG A 118 5.75 -3.10 8.87
N GLU A 119 5.77 -2.26 9.89
CA GLU A 119 4.73 -2.16 10.91
C GLU A 119 3.52 -1.35 10.39
N PRO A 120 2.29 -1.89 10.39
CA PRO A 120 1.10 -1.13 10.01
C PRO A 120 0.74 -0.02 11.00
N ALA A 121 1.07 -0.16 12.28
CA ALA A 121 0.81 0.89 13.26
C ALA A 121 1.51 2.20 12.84
N GLY A 122 0.72 3.25 12.60
CA GLY A 122 1.25 4.54 12.16
C GLY A 122 1.71 4.62 10.70
N CYS A 123 1.54 3.57 9.87
CA CYS A 123 1.67 3.68 8.40
C CYS A 123 0.39 4.28 7.80
N HIS A 124 0.54 5.06 6.72
CA HIS A 124 -0.58 5.62 5.97
C HIS A 124 -1.57 4.59 5.42
N ARG A 125 -1.14 3.34 5.18
CA ARG A 125 -2.03 2.26 4.73
C ARG A 125 -3.16 1.99 5.73
N SER A 126 -2.91 2.17 7.03
CA SER A 126 -3.91 1.97 8.07
C SER A 126 -4.91 3.12 8.07
N LEU A 127 -4.43 4.36 7.90
CA LEU A 127 -5.28 5.54 7.70
C LEU A 127 -6.15 5.44 6.44
N LEU A 128 -5.60 4.87 5.35
CA LEU A 128 -6.33 4.67 4.11
C LEU A 128 -7.49 3.68 4.28
N ILE A 129 -7.22 2.58 5.00
CA ILE A 129 -8.24 1.57 5.30
C ILE A 129 -9.33 2.17 6.18
N GLU A 130 -8.96 2.90 7.23
CA GLU A 130 -9.92 3.56 8.12
C GLU A 130 -10.81 4.55 7.35
N ALA A 131 -10.23 5.31 6.41
CA ALA A 131 -10.97 6.28 5.62
C ALA A 131 -11.89 5.66 4.56
N LEU A 132 -11.43 4.61 3.86
CA LEU A 132 -12.17 4.07 2.70
C LEU A 132 -13.03 2.85 3.02
N MET A 133 -12.63 2.06 4.03
CA MET A 133 -13.22 0.76 4.30
C MET A 133 -13.12 0.37 5.79
N PRO A 134 -13.69 1.17 6.71
CA PRO A 134 -13.54 0.98 8.15
C PRO A 134 -14.04 -0.39 8.64
N GLU A 135 -15.01 -0.98 7.94
CA GLU A 135 -15.60 -2.29 8.27
C GLU A 135 -14.89 -3.48 7.58
N ALA A 136 -13.77 -3.24 6.89
CA ALA A 136 -13.04 -4.31 6.21
C ALA A 136 -12.35 -5.24 7.21
N THR A 137 -12.39 -6.55 6.95
CA THR A 137 -11.50 -7.49 7.62
C THR A 137 -10.09 -7.30 7.07
N VAL A 138 -9.19 -6.73 7.88
CA VAL A 138 -7.80 -6.47 7.50
C VAL A 138 -6.93 -7.66 7.90
N THR A 139 -6.02 -8.08 7.01
CA THR A 139 -4.96 -9.03 7.32
C THR A 139 -3.60 -8.42 7.00
N HIS A 140 -2.76 -8.26 8.02
CA HIS A 140 -1.39 -7.76 7.87
C HIS A 140 -0.47 -8.93 7.52
N LEU A 141 0.19 -8.84 6.37
CA LEU A 141 1.20 -9.78 5.92
C LEU A 141 2.58 -9.23 6.28
N PHE A 142 3.46 -10.13 6.71
CA PHE A 142 4.83 -9.82 7.08
C PHE A 142 5.76 -10.69 6.23
N PRO A 143 6.47 -10.10 5.26
CA PRO A 143 7.53 -10.77 4.53
C PRO A 143 8.78 -10.94 5.40
#